data_AF-A0A848Y779-F1
#
_entry.id   AF-A0A848Y779-F1
#
_cell.length_a   1.000
_cell.length_b   1.000
_cell.length_c   1.000
_cell.angle_alpha   90.00
_cell.angle_beta   90.00
_cell.angle_gamma   90.00
#
_symmetry.space_group_name_H-M   'P 1'
#
loop_
_entity.id
_entity.type
_entity.pdbx_description
1 polymer ?
#
loop_
_entity_poly.entity_id
_entity_poly.type
_entity_poly.pdbx_seq_one_letter_code
_entity_poly.pdbx_strand_id
1 'polypeptide(L)' 'MSEEGEVDLEEKLEALKAQHQALHDEIEKLEEHGGDALNLTRLKKEKLQLKDQITQLEDSILPDIIA' A
#
# COMPACT_ATOMS: atom_id res chain seq x y z
N MET A 1 7.27 -27.21 10.97
CA MET A 1 6.65 -26.02 11.58
C MET A 1 7.76 -24.97 11.58
N SER A 2 7.74 -23.93 10.76
CA SER A 2 6.58 -23.27 10.15
C SER A 2 7.04 -22.50 8.90
N GLU A 3 6.65 -22.97 7.71
CA GLU A 3 6.74 -22.18 6.46
C GLU A 3 5.52 -21.24 6.33
N GLU A 4 4.50 -21.43 7.18
CA GLU A 4 3.23 -20.68 7.17
C GLU A 4 3.40 -19.19 7.52
N GLY A 5 4.53 -18.77 8.07
CA GLY A 5 4.74 -17.36 8.45
C GLY A 5 5.16 -16.45 7.29
N GLU A 6 5.82 -16.99 6.26
CA GLU A 6 6.42 -16.19 5.18
C GLU A 6 5.42 -15.94 4.04
N VAL A 7 4.64 -16.97 3.68
CA VAL A 7 3.58 -16.89 2.65
C VAL A 7 2.51 -15.86 3.03
N ASP A 8 2.13 -15.80 4.32
CA ASP A 8 1.15 -14.84 4.85
C ASP A 8 1.62 -13.38 4.68
N LEU A 9 2.93 -13.12 4.78
CA LEU A 9 3.49 -11.78 4.65
C LEU A 9 3.53 -11.33 3.19
N GLU A 10 3.88 -12.21 2.26
CA GLU A 10 3.84 -11.93 0.82
C GLU A 10 2.40 -11.69 0.33
N GLU A 11 1.43 -12.52 0.72
CA GLU A 11 0.02 -12.31 0.37
C GLU A 11 -0.51 -10.98 0.89
N LYS A 12 -0.13 -10.62 2.13
CA LYS A 12 -0.51 -9.35 2.73
C LYS A 12 0.15 -8.16 2.04
N LEU A 13 1.40 -8.33 1.57
CA LEU A 13 2.10 -7.33 0.77
C LEU A 13 1.39 -7.08 -0.56
N GLU A 14 1.03 -8.14 -1.28
CA GLU A 14 0.25 -8.03 -2.52
C GLU A 14 -1.10 -7.37 -2.28
N ALA A 15 -1.82 -7.75 -1.23
CA ALA A 15 -3.10 -7.13 -0.88
C ALA A 15 -2.97 -5.62 -0.58
N LEU A 16 -1.91 -5.22 0.12
CA LEU A 16 -1.62 -3.80 0.38
C LEU A 16 -1.22 -3.05 -0.90
N LYS A 17 -0.39 -3.65 -1.77
CA LYS A 17 -0.02 -3.07 -3.07
C LYS A 17 -1.24 -2.88 -3.97
N ALA A 18 -2.12 -3.87 -4.05
CA ALA A 18 -3.38 -3.79 -4.79
C ALA A 18 -4.29 -2.69 -4.25
N GLN A 19 -4.45 -2.58 -2.92
CA GLN A 19 -5.19 -1.47 -2.30
C GLN A 19 -4.57 -0.11 -2.62
N HIS A 20 -3.26 0.03 -2.52
CA HIS A 20 -2.56 1.28 -2.83
C HIS A 20 -2.77 1.69 -4.30
N GLN A 21 -2.74 0.73 -5.22
CA GLN A 21 -3.02 0.98 -6.63
C GLN A 21 -4.47 1.42 -6.85
N ALA A 22 -5.45 0.71 -6.29
CA ALA A 22 -6.86 1.10 -6.38
C ALA A 22 -7.10 2.51 -5.83
N LEU A 23 -6.46 2.87 -4.72
CA LEU A 23 -6.55 4.19 -4.12
C LEU A 23 -5.88 5.26 -5.01
N HIS A 24 -4.82 4.89 -5.75
CA HIS A 24 -4.20 5.76 -6.73
C HIS A 24 -5.11 6.04 -7.93
N ASP A 25 -5.75 5.02 -8.49
CA ASP A 25 -6.73 5.15 -9.57
C ASP A 25 -7.92 6.02 -9.13
N GLU A 26 -8.39 5.85 -7.89
CA GLU A 26 -9.46 6.69 -7.33
C GLU A 26 -9.03 8.17 -7.23
N ILE A 27 -7.82 8.43 -6.76
CA ILE A 27 -7.24 9.80 -6.71
C ILE A 27 -7.16 10.40 -8.11
N GLU A 28 -6.66 9.65 -9.08
CA GLU A 28 -6.47 10.14 -10.44
C GLU A 28 -7.80 10.48 -11.10
N LYS A 29 -8.80 9.61 -10.95
CA LYS A 29 -10.18 9.89 -11.38
C LYS A 29 -10.73 11.13 -10.68
N LEU A 30 -10.51 11.28 -9.37
CA LEU A 30 -10.98 12.46 -8.65
C LEU A 30 -10.29 13.75 -9.13
N GLU A 31 -8.99 13.69 -9.47
CA GLU A 31 -8.24 14.81 -10.04
C GLU A 31 -8.74 15.17 -11.44
N GLU A 32 -8.96 14.18 -12.31
CA GLU A 32 -9.46 14.39 -13.68
C GLU A 32 -10.86 15.01 -13.71
N HIS A 33 -11.76 14.58 -12.81
CA HIS A 33 -13.13 15.08 -12.77
C HIS A 33 -13.25 16.44 -12.05
N GLY A 34 -12.14 17.04 -11.60
CA GLY A 34 -12.14 18.32 -10.87
C GLY A 34 -12.78 18.20 -9.50
N GLY A 35 -12.53 17.09 -8.80
CA GLY A 35 -13.13 16.73 -7.52
C GLY A 35 -12.66 17.55 -6.32
N ASP A 36 -13.37 17.35 -5.21
CA ASP A 36 -13.20 18.06 -3.96
C ASP A 36 -11.77 17.93 -3.39
N ALA A 37 -11.06 19.06 -3.23
CA ALA A 37 -9.69 19.10 -2.74
C ALA A 37 -9.52 18.47 -1.34
N LEU A 38 -10.57 18.50 -0.51
CA LEU A 38 -10.61 17.85 0.79
C LEU A 38 -10.59 16.31 0.67
N ASN A 39 -11.38 15.75 -0.25
CA ASN A 39 -11.40 14.31 -0.53
C ASN A 39 -10.04 13.86 -1.08
N LEU A 40 -9.49 14.65 -2.00
CA LEU A 40 -8.16 14.43 -2.56
C LEU A 40 -7.06 14.40 -1.50
N THR A 41 -7.10 15.34 -0.55
CA THR A 41 -6.15 15.40 0.57
C THR A 41 -6.29 14.18 1.48
N ARG A 42 -7.52 13.74 1.76
CA ARG A 42 -7.79 12.53 2.57
C ARG A 42 -7.25 11.28 1.89
N LEU A 43 -7.54 11.10 0.61
CA LEU A 43 -7.08 9.96 -0.18
C LEU A 43 -5.55 9.94 -0.30
N LYS A 44 -4.91 11.09 -0.56
CA LYS A 44 -3.44 11.20 -0.59
C LYS A 44 -2.81 10.82 0.75
N LYS A 45 -3.45 11.15 1.87
CA LYS A 45 -3.02 10.75 3.21
C LYS A 45 -3.17 9.23 3.43
N GLU A 46 -4.29 8.64 3.04
CA GLU A 46 -4.49 7.18 3.08
C GLU A 46 -3.48 6.45 2.19
N LYS A 47 -3.21 6.96 0.98
CA LYS A 47 -2.19 6.44 0.08
C LYS A 47 -0.80 6.43 0.74
N LEU A 48 -0.44 7.52 1.43
CA LEU A 48 0.82 7.59 2.17
C LEU A 48 0.88 6.54 3.29
N GLN A 49 -0.18 6.38 4.07
CA GLN A 49 -0.23 5.35 5.12
C GLN A 49 -0.16 3.93 4.59
N LEU A 50 -0.75 3.65 3.43
CA LEU A 50 -0.62 2.35 2.76
C LEU A 50 0.83 2.12 2.30
N LYS A 51 1.46 3.14 1.71
CA LYS A 51 2.87 3.07 1.31
C LYS A 51 3.80 2.83 2.51
N ASP A 52 3.57 3.49 3.64
CA ASP A 52 4.36 3.28 4.86
C ASP A 52 4.18 1.86 5.40
N GLN A 53 2.96 1.33 5.37
CA GLN A 53 2.68 -0.07 5.75
C GLN A 53 3.34 -1.08 4.80
N ILE A 54 3.29 -0.83 3.49
CA ILE A 54 3.99 -1.63 2.49
C ILE A 54 5.48 -1.63 2.79
N THR A 55 6.06 -0.46 3.03
CA THR A 55 7.49 -0.33 3.33
C THR A 55 7.87 -1.09 4.60
N GLN A 56 7.10 -0.99 5.68
CA GLN A 56 7.35 -1.75 6.91
C GLN A 56 7.22 -3.26 6.72
N LEU A 57 6.25 -3.70 5.92
CA LEU A 57 6.06 -5.11 5.63
C LEU A 57 7.17 -5.64 4.72
N GLU A 58 7.56 -4.87 3.70
CA GLU A 58 8.71 -5.14 2.84
C GLU A 58 10.00 -5.20 3.67
N ASP A 59 10.22 -4.29 4.61
CA ASP A 59 11.38 -4.30 5.51
C ASP A 59 11.40 -5.53 6.44
N SER A 60 10.23 -6.11 6.74
CA SER A 60 10.10 -7.33 7.54
C SER A 60 10.23 -8.62 6.72
N ILE A 61 9.99 -8.59 5.40
CA ILE A 61 10.14 -9.73 4.47
C ILE A 61 11.53 -9.72 3.80
N LEU A 62 12.07 -8.53 3.49
CA LEU A 62 13.36 -8.31 2.87
C LEU A 62 14.59 -8.21 3.82
N PRO A 63 14.54 -8.37 5.17
CA PRO A 63 15.73 -8.20 5.99
C PRO A 63 16.79 -9.28 5.70
N ASP A 64 16.42 -10.36 4.99
CA ASP A 64 17.33 -11.44 4.56
C ASP A 64 18.12 -11.12 3.27
N ILE A 65 17.75 -10.09 2.49
CA ILE A 65 18.38 -9.78 1.17
C ILE A 65 19.39 -8.63 1.25
N ILE A 66 19.42 -7.87 2.36
CA ILE A 66 20.30 -6.70 2.57
C ILE A 66 21.11 -6.84 3.89
N ALA A 67 21.49 -8.05 4.27
CA ALA A 67 22.39 -8.34 5.39
C ALA A 67 23.73 -8.95 4.91
#